data_AF-A0A6I9MXC4-F1
#
_entry.id   AF-A0A6I9MXC4-F1
#
_cell.length_a   1.000
_cell.length_b   1.000
_cell.length_c   1.000
_cell.angle_alpha   90.00
_cell.angle_beta   90.00
_cell.angle_gamma   90.00
#
_symmetry.space_group_name_H-M   'P 1'
#
loop_
_entity.id
_entity.type
_entity.pdbx_description
1 polymer ?
#
loop_
_entity_poly.entity_id
_entity_poly.type
_entity_poly.pdbx_seq_one_letter_code
_entity_poly.pdbx_strand_id
1 'polypeptide(L)'
;METSPIPVVTVQTAPFEDQRPGTNGLRRKTAVFEGKKNYLQNYIQSLLSSIDLRDRQGCTMVVGSDGRYFSRAATEVIVQMAAANGIGRLVIGHNGLLSTPAVSCIIRKIKAIGGIILTASHNPGGPSGDFGIKFNVANGGPSTDTVMERICQVSRTLEEYAICPDLHIDLSRLGRQEFDLENKFKPFRVEIVDSVEVYLQLLRNIFDFSAIKSLLTGPDQLKIHIDAMNGVMGPYIRRILCEELGAPANSAVNCVPLEDFGGRPPEPSLIYATSLVEAMKGGDLGFGAAFDADGDRYMILGENGFFVNPSDSVAIMAANLSSIPYFRQLGVKGFARSMATSTALDRVAKAMKLALYETPTGWRYFGNLMDTGRCSLCGEESFGTGSDHIREKDGLWSVLMWLSIMAARKQSVEQIVKEHWAKFGRNYFCRFDYEGLEPRAAFYLMRDLESVMSDKAFTSQKFAVGDHVYSVERADNFEYIDPVDGNVARNQGLRIVFTDASRLVFRMSGSGGGTGATVRIYAESFERDPERHNRETQVVLGPLIAIALKISNVHERTGRRGPNVIT
;
A
#
# COMPACT_ATOMS: atom_id res chain seq x y z
N MET A 1 44.55 -3.32 16.12
CA MET A 1 43.88 -4.63 16.09
C MET A 1 44.02 -5.13 14.68
N GLU A 2 44.63 -6.29 14.51
CA GLU A 2 44.74 -6.96 13.21
C GLU A 2 43.33 -7.37 12.77
N THR A 3 42.64 -6.51 12.05
CA THR A 3 41.37 -6.84 11.41
C THR A 3 41.69 -7.48 10.07
N SER A 4 41.83 -8.80 10.05
CA SER A 4 41.80 -9.54 8.80
C SER A 4 40.57 -9.10 8.01
N PRO A 5 40.72 -8.74 6.72
CA PRO A 5 39.61 -8.31 5.90
C PRO A 5 38.55 -9.43 5.82
N ILE A 6 37.28 -9.06 5.84
CA ILE A 6 36.18 -10.02 5.74
C ILE A 6 36.19 -10.62 4.32
N PRO A 7 36.24 -11.96 4.18
CA PRO A 7 36.31 -12.60 2.89
C PRO A 7 35.00 -12.45 2.11
N VAL A 8 35.12 -12.39 0.78
CA VAL A 8 33.99 -12.47 -0.14
C VAL A 8 33.92 -13.88 -0.70
N VAL A 9 32.82 -14.59 -0.44
CA VAL A 9 32.61 -15.97 -0.88
C VAL A 9 31.62 -16.01 -2.03
N THR A 10 31.98 -16.72 -3.09
CA THR A 10 31.05 -17.08 -4.17
C THR A 10 30.45 -18.45 -3.88
N VAL A 11 29.12 -18.54 -3.86
CA VAL A 11 28.38 -19.77 -3.58
C VAL A 11 27.61 -20.20 -4.82
N GLN A 12 27.87 -21.43 -5.27
CA GLN A 12 27.10 -22.05 -6.35
C GLN A 12 25.66 -22.35 -5.90
N THR A 13 24.69 -22.12 -6.77
CA THR A 13 23.27 -22.27 -6.51
C THR A 13 22.52 -22.78 -7.75
N ALA A 14 21.23 -23.07 -7.59
CA ALA A 14 20.35 -23.41 -8.71
C ALA A 14 19.18 -22.40 -8.74
N PRO A 15 18.68 -22.02 -9.92
CA PRO A 15 17.61 -21.04 -10.04
C PRO A 15 16.26 -21.56 -9.52
N PHE A 16 15.34 -20.62 -9.26
CA PHE A 16 13.96 -20.92 -8.87
C PHE A 16 12.96 -20.32 -9.87
N GLU A 17 12.06 -21.15 -10.39
CA GLU A 17 11.04 -20.75 -11.37
C GLU A 17 10.01 -19.76 -10.81
N ASP A 18 9.79 -19.81 -9.50
CA ASP A 18 8.74 -19.09 -8.83
C ASP A 18 9.19 -17.73 -8.26
N GLN A 19 10.39 -17.22 -8.51
CA GLN A 19 10.86 -15.94 -7.94
C GLN A 19 10.39 -14.69 -8.70
N ARG A 20 9.15 -14.69 -9.21
CA ARG A 20 8.54 -13.53 -9.87
C ARG A 20 7.89 -12.59 -8.84
N PRO A 21 8.33 -11.33 -8.69
CA PRO A 21 7.62 -10.35 -7.86
C PRO A 21 6.25 -10.03 -8.45
N GLY A 22 5.27 -9.81 -7.57
CA GLY A 22 3.97 -9.24 -7.94
C GLY A 22 4.00 -7.71 -7.84
N THR A 23 2.82 -7.09 -7.93
CA THR A 23 2.62 -5.62 -7.86
C THR A 23 3.35 -4.96 -6.68
N ASN A 24 3.45 -5.65 -5.54
CA ASN A 24 4.02 -5.14 -4.29
C ASN A 24 5.06 -6.13 -3.72
N GLY A 25 6.00 -6.58 -4.57
CA GLY A 25 7.13 -7.44 -4.18
C GLY A 25 6.89 -8.94 -4.30
N LEU A 26 7.91 -9.73 -3.95
CA LEU A 26 7.83 -11.19 -3.85
C LEU A 26 7.31 -11.58 -2.47
N ARG A 27 6.16 -12.29 -2.40
CA ARG A 27 5.55 -12.75 -1.15
C ARG A 27 5.36 -14.26 -1.14
N ARG A 28 5.83 -14.94 -0.12
CA ARG A 28 5.68 -16.40 0.06
C ARG A 28 5.44 -16.70 1.54
N LYS A 29 5.09 -17.93 1.87
CA LYS A 29 5.13 -18.40 3.25
C LYS A 29 6.53 -18.21 3.83
N THR A 30 6.62 -17.79 5.09
CA THR A 30 7.88 -17.59 5.81
C THR A 30 8.79 -18.83 5.69
N ALA A 31 8.22 -20.02 5.88
CA ALA A 31 8.91 -21.30 5.76
C ALA A 31 9.60 -21.53 4.40
N VAL A 32 9.17 -20.87 3.32
CA VAL A 32 9.84 -20.95 2.02
C VAL A 32 11.16 -20.18 2.05
N PHE A 33 11.17 -18.96 2.59
CA PHE A 33 12.39 -18.17 2.70
C PHE A 33 13.37 -18.75 3.72
N GLU A 34 12.85 -19.23 4.84
CA GLU A 34 13.64 -19.77 5.96
C GLU A 34 14.13 -21.21 5.68
N GLY A 35 13.26 -22.08 5.16
CA GLY A 35 13.54 -23.51 5.04
C GLY A 35 14.12 -23.94 3.68
N LYS A 36 13.84 -23.21 2.59
CA LYS A 36 14.33 -23.60 1.25
C LYS A 36 15.72 -23.03 1.03
N LYS A 37 16.72 -23.92 1.01
CA LYS A 37 18.14 -23.56 0.82
C LYS A 37 18.32 -22.58 -0.35
N ASN A 38 19.09 -21.52 -0.11
CA ASN A 38 19.43 -20.45 -1.06
C ASN A 38 18.23 -19.66 -1.61
N TYR A 39 16.99 -19.87 -1.16
CA TYR A 39 15.84 -19.17 -1.75
C TYR A 39 15.92 -17.66 -1.52
N LEU A 40 16.19 -17.23 -0.28
CA LEU A 40 16.40 -15.82 0.03
C LEU A 40 17.60 -15.26 -0.75
N GLN A 41 18.75 -15.94 -0.70
CA GLN A 41 20.00 -15.49 -1.30
C GLN A 41 19.86 -15.30 -2.81
N ASN A 42 19.25 -16.25 -3.52
CA ASN A 42 19.01 -16.13 -4.96
C ASN A 42 18.19 -14.90 -5.30
N TYR A 43 17.13 -14.62 -4.53
CA TYR A 43 16.29 -13.47 -4.80
C TYR A 43 17.00 -12.15 -4.51
N ILE A 44 17.72 -12.06 -3.39
CA ILE A 44 18.53 -10.88 -3.06
C ILE A 44 19.61 -10.66 -4.12
N GLN A 45 20.32 -11.70 -4.56
CA GLN A 45 21.31 -11.59 -5.63
C GLN A 45 20.67 -11.10 -6.93
N SER A 46 19.48 -11.59 -7.29
CA SER A 46 18.76 -11.17 -8.50
C SER A 46 18.37 -9.71 -8.46
N LEU A 47 17.91 -9.23 -7.29
CA LEU A 47 17.63 -7.83 -7.04
C LEU A 47 18.89 -6.98 -7.19
N LEU A 48 19.98 -7.34 -6.50
CA LEU A 48 21.25 -6.62 -6.59
C LEU A 48 21.84 -6.62 -8.00
N SER A 49 21.62 -7.67 -8.79
CA SER A 49 22.06 -7.80 -10.19
C SER A 49 21.15 -7.10 -11.19
N SER A 50 19.96 -6.64 -10.78
CA SER A 50 19.12 -5.75 -11.59
C SER A 50 19.64 -4.31 -11.61
N ILE A 51 20.53 -3.95 -10.68
CA ILE A 51 21.23 -2.67 -10.63
C ILE A 51 22.49 -2.79 -11.49
N ASP A 52 22.69 -1.84 -12.40
CA ASP A 52 23.86 -1.82 -13.26
C ASP A 52 25.15 -1.84 -12.44
N LEU A 53 26.12 -2.65 -12.87
CA LEU A 53 27.33 -2.92 -12.08
C LEU A 53 28.09 -1.63 -11.72
N ARG A 54 28.16 -0.67 -12.65
CA ARG A 54 28.83 0.62 -12.44
C ARG A 54 28.09 1.46 -11.40
N ASP A 55 26.77 1.53 -11.49
CA ASP A 55 25.93 2.31 -10.58
C ASP A 55 25.81 1.65 -9.20
N ARG A 56 26.01 0.33 -9.13
CA ARG A 56 26.04 -0.43 -7.87
C ARG A 56 27.30 -0.20 -7.05
N GLN A 57 28.44 0.10 -7.68
CA GLN A 57 29.68 0.31 -6.93
C GLN A 57 29.63 1.58 -6.08
N GLY A 58 29.75 1.44 -4.77
CA GLY A 58 29.78 2.58 -3.85
C GLY A 58 28.43 3.26 -3.62
N CYS A 59 27.34 2.75 -4.18
CA CYS A 59 26.02 3.34 -4.00
C CYS A 59 25.51 3.19 -2.56
N THR A 60 24.44 3.90 -2.24
CA THR A 60 23.70 3.73 -0.99
C THR A 60 22.37 3.04 -1.26
N MET A 61 22.02 2.06 -0.44
CA MET A 61 20.67 1.48 -0.37
C MET A 61 20.07 1.62 1.02
N VAL A 62 18.74 1.69 1.10
CA VAL A 62 17.98 1.70 2.36
C VAL A 62 17.43 0.30 2.62
N VAL A 63 17.45 -0.17 3.87
CA VAL A 63 16.86 -1.46 4.25
C VAL A 63 15.95 -1.26 5.46
N GLY A 64 14.73 -1.79 5.36
CA GLY A 64 13.71 -1.65 6.39
C GLY A 64 12.84 -2.91 6.50
N SER A 65 12.19 -3.09 7.64
CA SER A 65 11.19 -4.14 7.84
C SER A 65 10.01 -3.63 8.65
N ASP A 66 8.89 -4.34 8.54
CA ASP A 66 7.73 -4.13 9.40
C ASP A 66 7.82 -4.83 10.77
N GLY A 67 8.95 -5.49 11.04
CA GLY A 67 9.20 -6.20 12.28
C GLY A 67 8.68 -7.64 12.33
N ARG A 68 8.07 -8.16 11.26
CA ARG A 68 7.61 -9.57 11.24
C ARG A 68 8.75 -10.56 11.47
N TYR A 69 8.39 -11.77 11.90
CA TYR A 69 9.30 -12.90 12.03
C TYR A 69 10.16 -13.07 10.76
N PHE A 70 11.40 -13.51 10.94
CA PHE A 70 12.44 -13.65 9.90
C PHE A 70 13.07 -12.34 9.37
N SER A 71 12.53 -11.15 9.71
CA SER A 71 13.06 -9.87 9.21
C SER A 71 14.51 -9.58 9.61
N ARG A 72 14.89 -9.91 10.86
CA ARG A 72 16.27 -9.72 11.35
C ARG A 72 17.25 -10.61 10.59
N ALA A 73 16.92 -11.90 10.44
CA ALA A 73 17.75 -12.85 9.70
C ALA A 73 17.89 -12.47 8.22
N ALA A 74 16.79 -12.06 7.59
CA ALA A 74 16.83 -11.58 6.20
C ALA A 74 17.66 -10.31 6.04
N THR A 75 17.60 -9.39 7.02
CA THR A 75 18.41 -8.16 7.02
C THR A 75 19.90 -8.49 7.12
N GLU A 76 20.30 -9.43 7.98
CA GLU A 76 21.69 -9.88 8.08
C GLU A 76 22.21 -10.42 6.74
N VAL A 77 21.46 -11.31 6.09
CA VAL A 77 21.80 -11.81 4.75
C VAL A 77 21.88 -10.69 3.71
N ILE A 78 20.96 -9.72 3.73
CA ILE A 78 21.00 -8.57 2.82
C ILE A 78 22.27 -7.76 3.02
N VAL A 79 22.70 -7.51 4.27
CA VAL A 79 23.93 -6.78 4.54
C VAL A 79 25.15 -7.53 3.99
N GLN A 80 25.26 -8.82 4.30
CA GLN A 80 26.36 -9.67 3.85
C GLN A 80 26.46 -9.71 2.32
N MET A 81 25.32 -9.84 1.63
CA MET A 81 25.28 -9.90 0.17
C MET A 81 25.49 -8.54 -0.49
N ALA A 82 24.98 -7.45 0.10
CA ALA A 82 25.19 -6.10 -0.40
C ALA A 82 26.68 -5.72 -0.37
N ALA A 83 27.35 -6.03 0.75
CA ALA A 83 28.78 -5.82 0.93
C ALA A 83 29.59 -6.56 -0.15
N ALA A 84 29.31 -7.86 -0.33
CA ALA A 84 29.94 -8.69 -1.35
C ALA A 84 29.70 -8.22 -2.79
N ASN A 85 28.57 -7.55 -3.07
CA ASN A 85 28.16 -7.21 -4.43
C ASN A 85 28.62 -5.85 -4.96
N GLY A 86 29.18 -4.95 -4.14
CA GLY A 86 29.51 -3.61 -4.66
C GLY A 86 29.08 -2.44 -3.83
N ILE A 87 28.02 -2.62 -3.04
CA ILE A 87 27.33 -1.51 -2.39
C ILE A 87 28.28 -0.86 -1.39
N GLY A 88 28.32 0.48 -1.38
CA GLY A 88 29.21 1.22 -0.49
C GLY A 88 28.61 1.46 0.88
N ARG A 89 27.30 1.67 0.93
CA ARG A 89 26.60 2.01 2.16
C ARG A 89 25.19 1.42 2.25
N LEU A 90 24.83 0.88 3.40
CA LEU A 90 23.45 0.62 3.78
C LEU A 90 22.99 1.58 4.87
N VAL A 91 21.77 2.11 4.73
CA VAL A 91 21.06 2.84 5.76
C VAL A 91 19.92 1.96 6.25
N ILE A 92 19.93 1.60 7.53
CA ILE A 92 19.01 0.62 8.11
C ILE A 92 18.31 1.25 9.31
N GLY A 93 17.01 1.00 9.47
CA GLY A 93 16.29 1.44 10.65
C GLY A 93 16.78 0.80 11.93
N HIS A 94 16.64 1.51 13.04
CA HIS A 94 16.90 0.98 14.38
C HIS A 94 16.09 -0.31 14.61
N ASN A 95 16.75 -1.35 15.10
CA ASN A 95 16.21 -2.71 15.25
C ASN A 95 15.70 -3.34 13.94
N GLY A 96 16.11 -2.82 12.77
CA GLY A 96 15.61 -3.21 11.46
C GLY A 96 14.23 -2.64 11.12
N LEU A 97 13.68 -1.73 11.91
CA LEU A 97 12.33 -1.20 11.74
C LEU A 97 12.34 0.07 10.88
N LEU A 98 11.68 0.04 9.73
CA LEU A 98 11.31 1.24 8.96
C LEU A 98 9.97 0.97 8.27
N SER A 99 9.03 1.90 8.42
CA SER A 99 7.80 1.86 7.63
C SER A 99 8.09 2.06 6.15
N THR A 100 7.22 1.53 5.29
CA THR A 100 7.32 1.74 3.84
C THR A 100 7.37 3.23 3.46
N PRO A 101 6.54 4.12 4.07
CA PRO A 101 6.67 5.56 3.86
C PRO A 101 8.04 6.13 4.28
N ALA A 102 8.58 5.68 5.41
CA ALA A 102 9.89 6.14 5.90
C ALA A 102 11.03 5.69 4.97
N VAL A 103 10.98 4.47 4.44
CA VAL A 103 11.95 4.02 3.43
C VAL A 103 11.89 4.92 2.20
N SER A 104 10.69 5.20 1.65
CA SER A 104 10.53 6.09 0.50
C SER A 104 11.07 7.50 0.78
N CYS A 105 10.79 8.04 1.97
CA CYS A 105 11.29 9.33 2.44
C CYS A 105 12.83 9.36 2.49
N ILE A 106 13.45 8.36 3.12
CA ILE A 106 14.90 8.29 3.31
C ILE A 106 15.60 8.12 1.95
N ILE A 107 15.13 7.22 1.08
CA ILE A 107 15.69 7.03 -0.28
C ILE A 107 15.79 8.38 -0.99
N ARG A 108 14.68 9.14 -1.01
CA ARG A 108 14.59 10.45 -1.67
C ARG A 108 15.49 11.48 -1.00
N LYS A 109 15.51 11.52 0.34
CA LYS A 109 16.29 12.48 1.11
C LYS A 109 17.79 12.34 0.88
N ILE A 110 18.30 11.10 0.88
CA ILE A 110 19.74 10.82 0.77
C ILE A 110 20.17 10.46 -0.66
N LYS A 111 19.24 10.47 -1.62
CA LYS A 111 19.45 10.08 -3.03
C LYS A 111 20.05 8.67 -3.14
N ALA A 112 19.49 7.73 -2.38
CA ALA A 112 19.86 6.32 -2.48
C ALA A 112 19.46 5.75 -3.86
N ILE A 113 20.14 4.71 -4.32
CA ILE A 113 19.80 4.05 -5.59
C ILE A 113 18.47 3.27 -5.52
N GLY A 114 18.04 2.96 -4.29
CA GLY A 114 16.82 2.23 -4.00
C GLY A 114 16.81 1.73 -2.56
N GLY A 115 15.88 0.83 -2.26
CA GLY A 115 15.80 0.17 -0.97
C GLY A 115 15.02 -1.12 -0.96
N ILE A 116 15.35 -1.98 0.00
CA ILE A 116 14.70 -3.27 0.21
C ILE A 116 13.80 -3.16 1.44
N ILE A 117 12.53 -3.54 1.29
CA ILE A 117 11.55 -3.50 2.38
C ILE A 117 11.07 -4.92 2.64
N LEU A 118 11.34 -5.40 3.85
CA LEU A 118 10.96 -6.72 4.34
C LEU A 118 9.57 -6.64 4.94
N THR A 119 8.56 -6.94 4.11
CA THR A 119 7.16 -6.85 4.48
C THR A 119 6.28 -7.65 3.51
N ALA A 120 5.23 -8.26 4.05
CA ALA A 120 4.10 -8.76 3.25
C ALA A 120 2.83 -7.89 3.44
N SER A 121 2.97 -6.65 3.92
CA SER A 121 1.89 -5.69 4.19
C SER A 121 0.83 -6.35 5.09
N HIS A 122 -0.45 -6.24 4.75
CA HIS A 122 -1.59 -6.79 5.48
C HIS A 122 -1.61 -8.32 5.72
N ASN A 123 -0.70 -9.08 5.10
CA ASN A 123 -0.61 -10.52 5.34
C ASN A 123 -0.07 -10.84 6.76
N PRO A 124 -0.57 -11.91 7.41
CA PRO A 124 -0.16 -12.30 8.77
C PRO A 124 1.34 -12.63 8.87
N GLY A 125 1.92 -12.36 10.04
CA GLY A 125 3.32 -12.63 10.37
C GLY A 125 3.53 -13.97 11.08
N GLY A 126 4.73 -14.16 11.64
CA GLY A 126 5.12 -15.37 12.37
C GLY A 126 5.68 -16.51 11.50
N PRO A 127 6.14 -17.61 12.14
CA PRO A 127 6.73 -18.77 11.44
C PRO A 127 5.80 -19.44 10.42
N SER A 128 4.51 -19.52 10.72
CA SER A 128 3.46 -20.04 9.81
C SER A 128 2.84 -18.97 8.90
N GLY A 129 3.27 -17.73 9.06
CA GLY A 129 2.76 -16.57 8.33
C GLY A 129 3.37 -16.42 6.93
N ASP A 130 3.26 -15.19 6.42
CA ASP A 130 3.84 -14.79 5.15
C ASP A 130 5.01 -13.83 5.38
N PHE A 131 6.01 -13.96 4.52
CA PHE A 131 7.14 -13.05 4.43
C PHE A 131 7.20 -12.45 3.03
N GLY A 132 7.74 -11.25 2.91
CA GLY A 132 7.79 -10.56 1.63
C GLY A 132 8.99 -9.64 1.50
N ILE A 133 9.41 -9.44 0.26
CA ILE A 133 10.54 -8.58 -0.11
C ILE A 133 10.05 -7.64 -1.21
N LYS A 134 9.90 -6.36 -0.87
CA LYS A 134 9.67 -5.27 -1.83
C LYS A 134 11.01 -4.65 -2.23
N PHE A 135 11.10 -4.15 -3.45
CA PHE A 135 12.21 -3.35 -3.94
C PHE A 135 11.71 -2.00 -4.44
N ASN A 136 12.18 -0.93 -3.83
CA ASN A 136 11.92 0.44 -4.26
C ASN A 136 13.16 0.99 -4.99
N VAL A 137 12.93 1.78 -6.03
CA VAL A 137 14.00 2.35 -6.89
C VAL A 137 14.36 3.76 -6.43
N ALA A 138 15.29 4.42 -7.14
CA ALA A 138 15.90 5.68 -6.73
C ALA A 138 14.91 6.85 -6.48
N ASN A 139 13.74 6.86 -7.13
CA ASN A 139 12.71 7.87 -6.86
C ASN A 139 12.01 7.67 -5.50
N GLY A 140 12.25 6.53 -4.82
CA GLY A 140 11.66 6.11 -3.55
C GLY A 140 10.42 5.23 -3.68
N GLY A 141 9.93 4.97 -4.90
CA GLY A 141 8.70 4.21 -5.15
C GLY A 141 8.95 2.76 -5.54
N PRO A 142 7.88 1.94 -5.65
CA PRO A 142 8.00 0.55 -6.06
C PRO A 142 8.70 0.38 -7.41
N SER A 143 9.35 -0.76 -7.60
CA SER A 143 9.96 -1.13 -8.87
C SER A 143 8.98 -1.06 -10.05
N THR A 144 9.47 -0.57 -11.19
CA THR A 144 8.73 -0.58 -12.46
C THR A 144 8.62 -1.99 -13.02
N ASP A 145 7.72 -2.19 -13.99
CA ASP A 145 7.56 -3.50 -14.66
C ASP A 145 8.88 -3.95 -15.32
N THR A 146 9.66 -3.02 -15.86
CA THR A 146 11.00 -3.28 -16.43
C THR A 146 11.96 -3.84 -15.39
N VAL A 147 12.04 -3.23 -14.21
CA VAL A 147 12.93 -3.70 -13.12
C VAL A 147 12.47 -5.05 -12.61
N MET A 148 11.16 -5.24 -12.40
CA MET A 148 10.59 -6.52 -11.95
C MET A 148 10.86 -7.66 -12.94
N GLU A 149 10.73 -7.41 -14.23
CA GLU A 149 11.03 -8.39 -15.28
C GLU A 149 12.53 -8.71 -15.30
N ARG A 150 13.41 -7.71 -15.12
CA ARG A 150 14.85 -7.93 -15.01
C ARG A 150 15.21 -8.83 -13.83
N ILE A 151 14.64 -8.57 -12.65
CA ILE A 151 14.83 -9.41 -11.46
C ILE A 151 14.38 -10.85 -11.74
N CYS A 152 13.21 -11.02 -12.36
CA CYS A 152 12.66 -12.34 -12.70
C CYS A 152 13.53 -13.10 -13.71
N GLN A 153 14.11 -12.40 -14.69
CA GLN A 153 15.02 -13.01 -15.67
C GLN A 153 16.29 -13.51 -14.99
N VAL A 154 16.91 -12.67 -14.15
CA VAL A 154 18.12 -13.06 -13.41
C VAL A 154 17.84 -14.24 -12.49
N SER A 155 16.72 -14.24 -11.76
CA SER A 155 16.40 -15.31 -10.79
C SER A 155 16.20 -16.68 -11.42
N ARG A 156 15.78 -16.72 -12.70
CA ARG A 156 15.55 -17.95 -13.47
C ARG A 156 16.82 -18.56 -14.06
N THR A 157 17.90 -17.78 -14.12
CA THR A 157 19.17 -18.21 -14.73
C THR A 157 20.34 -18.07 -13.76
N LEU A 158 20.08 -17.87 -12.47
CA LEU A 158 21.12 -17.64 -11.47
C LEU A 158 21.88 -18.93 -11.12
N GLU A 159 23.19 -18.94 -11.34
CA GLU A 159 24.07 -20.08 -11.07
C GLU A 159 24.94 -19.88 -9.82
N GLU A 160 25.18 -18.63 -9.42
CA GLU A 160 25.96 -18.30 -8.23
C GLU A 160 25.53 -16.98 -7.59
N TYR A 161 25.90 -16.79 -6.32
CA TYR A 161 25.76 -15.52 -5.61
C TYR A 161 27.00 -15.22 -4.76
N ALA A 162 27.24 -13.94 -4.47
CA ALA A 162 28.34 -13.48 -3.62
C ALA A 162 27.83 -13.07 -2.23
N ILE A 163 28.56 -13.44 -1.18
CA ILE A 163 28.20 -13.16 0.22
C ILE A 163 29.45 -13.01 1.10
N CYS A 164 29.36 -12.18 2.14
CA CYS A 164 30.35 -12.07 3.22
C CYS A 164 29.83 -12.78 4.48
N PRO A 165 30.01 -14.11 4.64
CA PRO A 165 29.32 -14.88 5.67
C PRO A 165 29.74 -14.51 7.10
N ASP A 166 30.97 -14.02 7.28
CA ASP A 166 31.52 -13.64 8.59
C ASP A 166 31.17 -12.20 9.00
N LEU A 167 30.42 -11.47 8.16
CA LEU A 167 29.96 -10.11 8.48
C LEU A 167 28.71 -10.19 9.37
N HIS A 168 28.83 -9.63 10.58
CA HIS A 168 27.73 -9.47 11.53
C HIS A 168 27.42 -8.00 11.80
N ILE A 169 26.15 -7.68 11.96
CA ILE A 169 25.65 -6.33 12.23
C ILE A 169 24.85 -6.29 13.52
N ASP A 170 25.06 -5.23 14.32
CA ASP A 170 24.22 -4.94 15.47
C ASP A 170 23.15 -3.91 15.10
N LEU A 171 21.91 -4.37 14.92
CA LEU A 171 20.76 -3.49 14.60
C LEU A 171 20.28 -2.66 15.81
N SER A 172 20.71 -2.98 17.03
CA SER A 172 20.20 -2.37 18.27
C SER A 172 20.88 -1.05 18.63
N ARG A 173 22.02 -0.73 18.01
CA ARG A 173 22.82 0.46 18.30
C ARG A 173 22.78 1.43 17.15
N LEU A 174 22.24 2.62 17.39
CA LEU A 174 22.30 3.74 16.46
C LEU A 174 23.75 4.12 16.14
N GLY A 175 23.98 4.56 14.91
CA GLY A 175 25.27 5.06 14.47
C GLY A 175 25.89 4.24 13.34
N ARG A 176 27.19 4.46 13.12
CA ARG A 176 27.95 3.92 12.00
C ARG A 176 28.74 2.67 12.40
N GLN A 177 28.68 1.66 11.55
CA GLN A 177 29.50 0.45 11.60
C GLN A 177 30.25 0.32 10.27
N GLU A 178 31.55 0.06 10.33
CA GLU A 178 32.42 -0.04 9.15
C GLU A 178 33.08 -1.40 9.09
N PHE A 179 33.21 -1.92 7.87
CA PHE A 179 33.69 -3.27 7.61
C PHE A 179 34.72 -3.22 6.48
N ASP A 180 35.95 -3.64 6.78
CA ASP A 180 36.98 -3.84 5.78
C ASP A 180 36.77 -5.18 5.09
N LEU A 181 36.56 -5.13 3.77
CA LEU A 181 36.32 -6.32 2.95
C LEU A 181 37.56 -6.66 2.13
N GLU A 182 37.75 -7.94 1.85
CA GLU A 182 38.81 -8.39 0.96
C GLU A 182 38.62 -7.80 -0.45
N ASN A 183 39.71 -7.40 -1.09
CA ASN A 183 39.72 -6.84 -2.46
C ASN A 183 38.86 -5.57 -2.64
N LYS A 184 38.59 -4.81 -1.56
CA LYS A 184 37.87 -3.53 -1.59
C LYS A 184 38.70 -2.42 -0.97
N PHE A 185 38.91 -1.34 -1.73
CA PHE A 185 39.69 -0.19 -1.26
C PHE A 185 38.98 0.69 -0.23
N LYS A 186 37.64 0.76 -0.26
CA LYS A 186 36.83 1.56 0.67
C LYS A 186 36.08 0.62 1.59
N PRO A 187 35.98 0.94 2.90
CA PRO A 187 35.19 0.14 3.83
C PRO A 187 33.71 0.17 3.43
N PHE A 188 33.05 -0.98 3.60
CA PHE A 188 31.60 -1.06 3.52
C PHE A 188 30.99 -0.46 4.78
N ARG A 189 29.98 0.39 4.61
CA ARG A 189 29.39 1.14 5.72
C ARG A 189 27.94 0.73 5.97
N VAL A 190 27.60 0.53 7.24
CA VAL A 190 26.22 0.41 7.71
C VAL A 190 25.92 1.57 8.65
N GLU A 191 24.86 2.32 8.37
CA GLU A 191 24.36 3.41 9.22
C GLU A 191 23.01 2.98 9.80
N ILE A 192 22.96 2.68 11.11
CA ILE A 192 21.72 2.41 11.84
C ILE A 192 21.13 3.75 12.27
N VAL A 193 19.96 4.09 11.72
CA VAL A 193 19.30 5.39 11.91
C VAL A 193 18.05 5.25 12.75
N ASP A 194 17.66 6.32 13.45
CA ASP A 194 16.36 6.40 14.10
C ASP A 194 15.24 6.17 13.06
N SER A 195 14.30 5.28 13.40
CA SER A 195 13.25 4.85 12.48
C SER A 195 12.29 5.97 12.09
N VAL A 196 12.13 6.99 12.94
CA VAL A 196 11.07 8.00 12.83
C VAL A 196 11.63 9.36 12.42
N GLU A 197 12.81 9.74 12.88
CA GLU A 197 13.30 11.13 12.84
C GLU A 197 13.26 11.77 11.44
N VAL A 198 13.86 11.13 10.42
CA VAL A 198 13.90 11.71 9.06
C VAL A 198 12.50 11.89 8.47
N TYR A 199 11.61 10.94 8.75
CA TYR A 199 10.23 10.96 8.28
C TYR A 199 9.38 12.00 9.04
N LEU A 200 9.55 12.12 10.36
CA LEU A 200 8.92 13.17 11.17
C LEU A 200 9.33 14.56 10.67
N GLN A 201 10.60 14.78 10.33
CA GLN A 201 11.04 16.05 9.76
C GLN A 201 10.37 16.36 8.42
N LEU A 202 10.11 15.35 7.57
CA LEU A 202 9.32 15.53 6.37
C LEU A 202 7.88 15.98 6.70
N LEU A 203 7.22 15.30 7.64
CA LEU A 203 5.84 15.61 8.03
C LEU A 203 5.69 17.02 8.64
N ARG A 204 6.66 17.46 9.45
CA ARG A 204 6.71 18.83 9.99
C ARG A 204 6.71 19.91 8.90
N ASN A 205 7.30 19.62 7.75
CA ASN A 205 7.31 20.55 6.61
C ASN A 205 6.02 20.51 5.77
N ILE A 206 5.16 19.52 5.99
CA ILE A 206 3.91 19.34 5.23
C ILE A 206 2.72 19.91 5.98
N PHE A 207 2.62 19.61 7.27
CA PHE A 207 1.45 19.88 8.10
C PHE A 207 1.69 21.00 9.11
N ASP A 208 0.60 21.64 9.55
CA ASP A 208 0.63 22.56 10.68
C ASP A 208 0.52 21.76 11.99
N PHE A 209 1.67 21.40 12.57
CA PHE A 209 1.71 20.63 13.82
C PHE A 209 1.13 21.41 15.00
N SER A 210 1.13 22.75 14.97
CA SER A 210 0.53 23.57 16.02
C SER A 210 -1.00 23.44 16.01
N ALA A 211 -1.60 23.51 14.81
CA ALA A 211 -3.04 23.34 14.64
C ALA A 211 -3.51 21.93 15.05
N ILE A 212 -2.76 20.89 14.65
CA ILE A 212 -3.07 19.51 15.03
C ILE A 212 -2.90 19.30 16.54
N LYS A 213 -1.81 19.80 17.12
CA LYS A 213 -1.58 19.73 18.57
C LYS A 213 -2.70 20.41 19.36
N SER A 214 -3.16 21.56 18.90
CA SER A 214 -4.30 22.27 19.52
C SER A 214 -5.62 21.50 19.39
N LEU A 215 -5.77 20.63 18.39
CA LEU A 215 -6.93 19.74 18.26
C LEU A 215 -6.84 18.56 19.26
N LEU A 216 -5.64 18.07 19.54
CA LEU A 216 -5.40 16.86 20.35
C LEU A 216 -5.13 17.14 21.84
N THR A 217 -5.11 18.42 22.25
CA THR A 217 -4.79 18.84 23.62
C THR A 217 -5.79 19.88 24.14
N GLY A 218 -5.86 20.05 25.46
CA GLY A 218 -6.77 21.00 26.11
C GLY A 218 -8.08 20.37 26.58
N PRO A 219 -8.99 21.18 27.16
CA PRO A 219 -10.24 20.67 27.74
C PRO A 219 -11.19 20.06 26.70
N ASP A 220 -11.22 20.63 25.49
CA ASP A 220 -12.07 20.19 24.38
C ASP A 220 -11.31 19.31 23.38
N GLN A 221 -10.25 18.63 23.84
CA GLN A 221 -9.40 17.82 22.98
C GLN A 221 -10.20 16.72 22.25
N LEU A 222 -9.86 16.49 20.99
CA LEU A 222 -10.35 15.34 20.24
C LEU A 222 -9.81 14.06 20.88
N LYS A 223 -10.70 13.21 21.37
CA LYS A 223 -10.35 11.88 21.88
C LYS A 223 -10.14 10.94 20.70
N ILE A 224 -8.90 10.44 20.54
CA ILE A 224 -8.50 9.58 19.43
C ILE A 224 -8.12 8.17 19.89
N HIS A 225 -8.31 7.19 19.01
CA HIS A 225 -7.88 5.80 19.18
C HIS A 225 -7.15 5.32 17.92
N ILE A 226 -5.84 5.10 18.04
CA ILE A 226 -4.96 4.83 16.89
C ILE A 226 -4.30 3.47 17.08
N ASP A 227 -4.73 2.50 16.29
CA ASP A 227 -4.32 1.10 16.36
C ASP A 227 -3.20 0.80 15.34
N ALA A 228 -2.00 0.49 15.83
CA ALA A 228 -0.88 0.10 14.98
C ALA A 228 -0.94 -1.37 14.53
N MET A 229 -1.91 -2.13 15.02
CA MET A 229 -2.08 -3.58 14.79
C MET A 229 -0.81 -4.38 15.06
N ASN A 230 -0.04 -3.97 16.09
CA ASN A 230 1.27 -4.55 16.43
C ASN A 230 2.30 -4.55 15.29
N GLY A 231 2.10 -3.71 14.26
CA GLY A 231 3.03 -3.51 13.16
C GLY A 231 4.02 -2.38 13.39
N VAL A 232 4.67 -1.97 12.30
CA VAL A 232 5.79 -1.00 12.29
C VAL A 232 5.39 0.39 12.76
N MET A 233 4.10 0.74 12.70
CA MET A 233 3.61 2.08 13.01
C MET A 233 3.63 2.43 14.49
N GLY A 234 3.84 1.46 15.38
CA GLY A 234 3.85 1.68 16.83
C GLY A 234 4.78 2.81 17.29
N PRO A 235 6.10 2.76 16.98
CA PRO A 235 7.03 3.84 17.28
C PRO A 235 6.66 5.18 16.63
N TYR A 236 6.13 5.17 15.41
CA TYR A 236 5.71 6.39 14.70
C TYR A 236 4.53 7.07 15.39
N ILE A 237 3.51 6.30 15.80
CA ILE A 237 2.34 6.83 16.52
C ILE A 237 2.78 7.43 17.85
N ARG A 238 3.57 6.71 18.65
CA ARG A 238 4.04 7.20 19.95
C ARG A 238 4.87 8.47 19.81
N ARG A 239 5.86 8.46 18.91
CA ARG A 239 6.73 9.61 18.72
C ARG A 239 5.98 10.81 18.14
N ILE A 240 5.14 10.62 17.13
CA ILE A 240 4.55 11.72 16.37
C ILE A 240 3.23 12.18 16.99
N LEU A 241 2.28 11.27 17.25
CA LEU A 241 0.96 11.66 17.77
C LEU A 241 1.02 11.94 19.27
N CYS A 242 1.73 11.12 20.06
CA CYS A 242 1.76 11.29 21.51
C CYS A 242 2.82 12.31 21.97
N GLU A 243 4.10 12.08 21.67
CA GLU A 243 5.19 12.94 22.19
C GLU A 243 5.20 14.33 21.54
N GLU A 244 5.12 14.41 20.22
CA GLU A 244 5.20 15.69 19.49
C GLU A 244 3.88 16.46 19.50
N LEU A 245 2.79 15.79 19.13
CA LEU A 245 1.46 16.39 18.98
C LEU A 245 0.60 16.34 20.25
N GLY A 246 1.08 15.69 21.32
CA GLY A 246 0.49 15.77 22.66
C GLY A 246 -0.73 14.89 22.89
N ALA A 247 -1.06 13.94 22.00
CA ALA A 247 -2.11 12.98 22.25
C ALA A 247 -1.79 12.14 23.51
N PRO A 248 -2.78 11.87 24.37
CA PRO A 248 -2.58 10.98 25.53
C PRO A 248 -2.00 9.62 25.16
N ALA A 249 -1.19 9.02 26.03
CA ALA A 249 -0.54 7.74 25.74
C ALA A 249 -1.53 6.58 25.48
N ASN A 250 -2.74 6.64 26.07
CA ASN A 250 -3.81 5.67 25.83
C ASN A 250 -4.47 5.80 24.45
N SER A 251 -4.16 6.86 23.67
CA SER A 251 -4.53 6.95 22.26
C SER A 251 -3.74 5.99 21.38
N ALA A 252 -2.55 5.55 21.81
CA ALA A 252 -1.66 4.67 21.06
C ALA A 252 -1.93 3.19 21.43
N VAL A 253 -2.64 2.48 20.56
CA VAL A 253 -3.09 1.10 20.78
C VAL A 253 -2.29 0.12 19.92
N ASN A 254 -1.94 -1.03 20.50
CA ASN A 254 -1.10 -2.06 19.89
C ASN A 254 0.21 -1.52 19.29
N CYS A 255 0.77 -0.46 19.88
CA CYS A 255 1.93 0.27 19.37
C CYS A 255 3.30 -0.35 19.73
N VAL A 256 3.34 -1.65 20.04
CA VAL A 256 4.58 -2.43 20.17
C VAL A 256 4.65 -3.36 18.97
N PRO A 257 5.64 -3.21 18.08
CA PRO A 257 5.85 -4.14 16.97
C PRO A 257 6.09 -5.56 17.49
N LEU A 258 5.36 -6.54 16.96
CA LEU A 258 5.49 -7.97 17.28
C LEU A 258 5.72 -8.77 16.01
N GLU A 259 6.54 -9.81 16.10
CA GLU A 259 6.94 -10.63 14.94
C GLU A 259 5.77 -11.39 14.29
N ASP A 260 4.69 -11.64 15.04
CA ASP A 260 3.45 -12.27 14.60
C ASP A 260 2.25 -11.31 14.60
N PHE A 261 2.49 -10.02 14.85
CA PHE A 261 1.47 -8.98 14.98
C PHE A 261 0.36 -9.29 16.02
N GLY A 262 0.72 -10.01 17.09
CA GLY A 262 -0.27 -10.43 18.10
C GLY A 262 -1.19 -11.56 17.62
N GLY A 263 -0.73 -12.34 16.64
CA GLY A 263 -1.44 -13.50 16.10
C GLY A 263 -2.62 -13.16 15.19
N ARG A 264 -2.72 -11.92 14.71
CA ARG A 264 -3.82 -11.43 13.85
C ARG A 264 -3.29 -10.84 12.54
N PRO A 265 -4.04 -10.93 11.43
CA PRO A 265 -3.70 -10.20 10.22
C PRO A 265 -3.67 -8.68 10.49
N PRO A 266 -2.56 -7.98 10.19
CA PRO A 266 -2.45 -6.54 10.35
C PRO A 266 -3.12 -5.83 9.16
N GLU A 267 -4.42 -6.05 8.97
CA GLU A 267 -5.20 -5.46 7.88
C GLU A 267 -6.20 -4.43 8.44
N PRO A 268 -6.08 -3.13 8.07
CA PRO A 268 -6.97 -2.09 8.57
C PRO A 268 -8.31 -2.14 7.82
N SER A 269 -9.17 -3.08 8.22
CA SER A 269 -10.53 -3.23 7.69
C SER A 269 -11.53 -3.50 8.81
N LEU A 270 -12.82 -3.33 8.53
CA LEU A 270 -13.89 -3.60 9.50
C LEU A 270 -13.91 -5.07 9.99
N ILE A 271 -13.29 -6.00 9.26
CA ILE A 271 -13.26 -7.43 9.59
C ILE A 271 -12.12 -7.77 10.54
N TYR A 272 -10.96 -7.12 10.40
CA TYR A 272 -9.74 -7.49 11.14
C TYR A 272 -9.40 -6.49 12.26
N ALA A 273 -9.76 -5.20 12.11
CA ALA A 273 -9.59 -4.19 13.14
C ALA A 273 -10.79 -4.13 14.12
N THR A 274 -11.25 -5.30 14.57
CA THR A 274 -12.47 -5.42 15.38
C THR A 274 -12.40 -4.67 16.71
N SER A 275 -11.24 -4.71 17.39
CA SER A 275 -11.01 -3.99 18.64
C SER A 275 -11.18 -2.49 18.49
N LEU A 276 -10.69 -1.92 17.38
CA LEU A 276 -10.88 -0.51 17.07
C LEU A 276 -12.37 -0.22 16.80
N VAL A 277 -13.05 -1.03 15.99
CA VAL A 277 -14.47 -0.84 15.68
C VAL A 277 -15.34 -0.89 16.95
N GLU A 278 -15.08 -1.85 17.84
CA GLU A 278 -15.76 -1.98 19.13
C GLU A 278 -15.51 -0.77 20.03
N ALA A 279 -14.26 -0.31 20.14
CA ALA A 279 -13.92 0.87 20.91
C ALA A 279 -14.64 2.13 20.37
N MET A 280 -14.65 2.34 19.06
CA MET A 280 -15.30 3.48 18.42
C MET A 280 -16.84 3.46 18.58
N LYS A 281 -17.45 2.27 18.64
CA LYS A 281 -18.88 2.10 18.93
C LYS A 281 -19.27 2.46 20.37
N GLY A 282 -18.29 2.56 21.28
CA GLY A 282 -18.52 2.97 22.67
C GLY A 282 -18.98 4.42 22.84
N GLY A 283 -18.82 5.27 21.81
CA GLY A 283 -19.35 6.64 21.77
C GLY A 283 -18.46 7.73 22.40
N ASP A 284 -17.40 7.36 23.12
CA ASP A 284 -16.50 8.32 23.78
C ASP A 284 -15.37 8.85 22.88
N LEU A 285 -15.22 8.32 21.68
CA LEU A 285 -14.10 8.59 20.77
C LEU A 285 -14.58 9.35 19.53
N GLY A 286 -13.89 10.46 19.22
CA GLY A 286 -14.22 11.32 18.08
C GLY A 286 -13.57 10.88 16.77
N PHE A 287 -12.46 10.15 16.86
CA PHE A 287 -11.67 9.72 15.71
C PHE A 287 -10.90 8.44 16.00
N GLY A 288 -10.99 7.49 15.07
CA GLY A 288 -10.30 6.21 15.12
C GLY A 288 -9.51 5.96 13.85
N ALA A 289 -8.33 5.35 13.97
CA ALA A 289 -7.59 4.89 12.82
C ALA A 289 -6.86 3.57 13.08
N ALA A 290 -6.69 2.76 12.02
CA ALA A 290 -5.85 1.56 12.04
C ALA A 290 -4.87 1.59 10.86
N PHE A 291 -3.70 0.97 11.02
CA PHE A 291 -2.68 0.82 9.97
C PHE A 291 -2.40 -0.64 9.63
N ASP A 292 -1.88 -0.89 8.43
CA ASP A 292 -1.32 -2.21 8.13
C ASP A 292 0.13 -2.37 8.63
N ALA A 293 0.69 -3.57 8.44
CA ALA A 293 1.99 -3.94 9.00
C ALA A 293 3.10 -2.92 8.71
N ASP A 294 3.22 -2.47 7.46
CA ASP A 294 4.27 -1.59 6.98
C ASP A 294 3.87 -0.11 6.90
N GLY A 295 2.64 0.23 7.32
CA GLY A 295 2.18 1.60 7.51
C GLY A 295 1.81 2.35 6.23
N ASP A 296 1.66 1.65 5.11
CA ASP A 296 1.29 2.25 3.83
C ASP A 296 -0.26 2.34 3.66
N ARG A 297 -1.02 1.56 4.43
CA ARG A 297 -2.50 1.63 4.47
C ARG A 297 -3.04 2.24 5.74
N TYR A 298 -4.28 2.73 5.65
CA TYR A 298 -5.01 3.27 6.78
C TYR A 298 -6.53 3.05 6.65
N MET A 299 -7.20 2.87 7.78
CA MET A 299 -8.66 2.98 7.90
C MET A 299 -9.00 4.14 8.82
N ILE A 300 -10.07 4.89 8.51
CA ILE A 300 -10.59 5.97 9.34
C ILE A 300 -11.99 5.63 9.82
N LEU A 301 -12.22 5.83 11.11
CA LEU A 301 -13.53 5.77 11.74
C LEU A 301 -13.84 7.11 12.43
N GLY A 302 -15.07 7.58 12.27
CA GLY A 302 -15.63 8.65 13.09
C GLY A 302 -16.30 8.10 14.36
N GLU A 303 -16.96 9.01 15.08
CA GLU A 303 -17.81 8.69 16.23
C GLU A 303 -18.78 7.53 15.95
N ASN A 304 -19.07 6.73 16.97
CA ASN A 304 -19.99 5.58 16.90
C ASN A 304 -19.60 4.52 15.85
N GLY A 305 -18.34 4.48 15.44
CA GLY A 305 -17.84 3.57 14.41
C GLY A 305 -18.25 3.97 12.98
N PHE A 306 -18.52 5.25 12.73
CA PHE A 306 -18.83 5.74 11.38
C PHE A 306 -17.68 5.44 10.41
N PHE A 307 -17.92 4.54 9.47
CA PHE A 307 -16.89 4.10 8.53
C PHE A 307 -16.70 5.08 7.37
N VAL A 308 -15.47 5.56 7.18
CA VAL A 308 -15.11 6.34 5.99
C VAL A 308 -14.60 5.39 4.91
N ASN A 309 -15.37 5.25 3.82
CA ASN A 309 -14.92 4.45 2.67
C ASN A 309 -13.60 5.03 2.11
N PRO A 310 -12.58 4.21 1.77
CA PRO A 310 -11.30 4.71 1.26
C PRO A 310 -11.41 5.56 0.00
N SER A 311 -12.38 5.26 -0.88
CA SER A 311 -12.62 6.06 -2.09
C SER A 311 -13.19 7.44 -1.75
N ASP A 312 -14.07 7.53 -0.75
CA ASP A 312 -14.57 8.81 -0.24
C ASP A 312 -13.45 9.57 0.50
N SER A 313 -12.58 8.86 1.22
CA SER A 313 -11.48 9.46 1.97
C SER A 313 -10.55 10.28 1.07
N VAL A 314 -10.09 9.73 -0.05
CA VAL A 314 -9.25 10.48 -1.01
C VAL A 314 -10.00 11.66 -1.65
N ALA A 315 -11.30 11.51 -1.95
CA ALA A 315 -12.12 12.59 -2.51
C ALA A 315 -12.32 13.74 -1.49
N ILE A 316 -12.54 13.41 -0.22
CA ILE A 316 -12.67 14.39 0.86
C ILE A 316 -11.34 15.11 1.09
N MET A 317 -10.22 14.39 1.11
CA MET A 317 -8.90 15.01 1.19
C MET A 317 -8.67 15.98 0.03
N ALA A 318 -8.97 15.56 -1.20
CA ALA A 318 -8.85 16.39 -2.40
C ALA A 318 -9.65 17.69 -2.30
N ALA A 319 -10.90 17.61 -1.81
CA ALA A 319 -11.78 18.75 -1.66
C ALA A 319 -11.36 19.73 -0.55
N ASN A 320 -10.41 19.34 0.31
CA ASN A 320 -9.98 20.11 1.49
C ASN A 320 -8.47 20.38 1.54
N LEU A 321 -7.74 20.20 0.42
CA LEU A 321 -6.28 20.39 0.36
C LEU A 321 -5.82 21.80 0.80
N SER A 322 -6.68 22.82 0.69
CA SER A 322 -6.42 24.17 1.17
C SER A 322 -6.17 24.24 2.69
N SER A 323 -6.58 23.24 3.46
CA SER A 323 -6.33 23.14 4.90
C SER A 323 -4.88 22.78 5.24
N ILE A 324 -4.07 22.42 4.25
CA ILE A 324 -2.73 21.86 4.44
C ILE A 324 -1.68 22.85 3.91
N PRO A 325 -0.69 23.28 4.73
CA PRO A 325 0.35 24.21 4.31
C PRO A 325 1.06 23.80 3.01
N TYR A 326 1.42 22.52 2.86
CA TYR A 326 2.09 21.98 1.68
C TYR A 326 1.37 22.31 0.36
N PHE A 327 0.08 22.03 0.26
CA PHE A 327 -0.70 22.26 -0.97
C PHE A 327 -1.05 23.73 -1.18
N ARG A 328 -1.11 24.55 -0.12
CA ARG A 328 -1.22 26.01 -0.26
C ARG A 328 0.03 26.62 -0.88
N GLN A 329 1.20 26.12 -0.51
CA GLN A 329 2.48 26.65 -0.99
C GLN A 329 2.83 26.16 -2.40
N LEU A 330 2.66 24.86 -2.66
CA LEU A 330 3.08 24.24 -3.92
C LEU A 330 1.98 24.17 -4.99
N GLY A 331 0.73 24.45 -4.60
CA GLY A 331 -0.43 24.23 -5.45
C GLY A 331 -0.76 22.75 -5.63
N VAL A 332 -1.75 22.49 -6.49
CA VAL A 332 -2.23 21.14 -6.80
C VAL A 332 -2.18 20.95 -8.31
N LYS A 333 -1.42 19.95 -8.76
CA LYS A 333 -1.15 19.72 -10.19
C LYS A 333 -2.23 18.87 -10.85
N GLY A 334 -2.75 17.88 -10.13
CA GLY A 334 -3.76 16.94 -10.60
C GLY A 334 -3.97 15.81 -9.61
N PHE A 335 -4.95 14.97 -9.90
CA PHE A 335 -5.36 13.84 -9.08
C PHE A 335 -5.22 12.52 -9.83
N ALA A 336 -5.03 11.42 -9.10
CA ALA A 336 -5.09 10.09 -9.70
C ALA A 336 -5.79 9.09 -8.78
N ARG A 337 -6.46 8.11 -9.38
CA ARG A 337 -6.99 6.96 -8.65
C ARG A 337 -6.79 5.68 -9.45
N SER A 338 -6.82 4.54 -8.75
CA SER A 338 -6.89 3.26 -9.43
C SER A 338 -8.23 3.13 -10.16
N MET A 339 -8.23 2.37 -11.25
CA MET A 339 -9.42 2.12 -12.03
C MET A 339 -10.55 1.50 -11.21
N ALA A 340 -10.21 0.62 -10.25
CA ALA A 340 -11.19 -0.03 -9.40
C ALA A 340 -11.69 0.86 -8.25
N THR A 341 -11.03 2.00 -7.99
CA THR A 341 -11.49 2.99 -7.02
C THR A 341 -12.73 3.70 -7.54
N SER A 342 -13.66 4.04 -6.62
CA SER A 342 -14.86 4.80 -7.00
C SER A 342 -14.50 6.15 -7.65
N THR A 343 -15.38 6.59 -8.54
CA THR A 343 -15.35 7.89 -9.22
C THR A 343 -15.63 9.10 -8.32
N ALA A 344 -15.68 8.95 -6.99
CA ALA A 344 -15.87 10.05 -6.06
C ALA A 344 -14.82 11.16 -6.25
N LEU A 345 -13.55 10.79 -6.43
CA LEU A 345 -12.46 11.75 -6.69
C LEU A 345 -12.65 12.52 -8.01
N ASP A 346 -13.24 11.89 -9.02
CA ASP A 346 -13.48 12.47 -10.34
C ASP A 346 -14.43 13.66 -10.25
N ARG A 347 -15.43 13.57 -9.37
CA ARG A 347 -16.41 14.65 -9.12
C ARG A 347 -15.73 15.86 -8.52
N VAL A 348 -14.80 15.64 -7.59
CA VAL A 348 -13.98 16.69 -6.98
C VAL A 348 -13.03 17.29 -8.01
N ALA A 349 -12.33 16.47 -8.78
CA ALA A 349 -11.42 16.92 -9.84
C ALA A 349 -12.15 17.82 -10.85
N LYS A 350 -13.33 17.40 -11.30
CA LYS A 350 -14.18 18.17 -12.22
C LYS A 350 -14.62 19.51 -11.62
N ALA A 351 -15.04 19.53 -10.36
CA ALA A 351 -15.45 20.76 -9.68
C ALA A 351 -14.27 21.73 -9.47
N MET A 352 -13.08 21.21 -9.20
CA MET A 352 -11.85 21.98 -9.05
C MET A 352 -11.17 22.33 -10.38
N LYS A 353 -11.67 21.81 -11.51
CA LYS A 353 -11.08 21.95 -12.85
C LYS A 353 -9.62 21.46 -12.91
N LEU A 354 -9.33 20.37 -12.21
CA LEU A 354 -8.03 19.72 -12.19
C LEU A 354 -8.04 18.44 -13.05
N ALA A 355 -6.88 18.08 -13.58
CA ALA A 355 -6.71 16.82 -14.29
C ALA A 355 -6.93 15.64 -13.33
N LEU A 356 -7.52 14.57 -13.85
CA LEU A 356 -7.67 13.29 -13.16
C LEU A 356 -7.12 12.17 -14.05
N TYR A 357 -6.27 11.32 -13.47
CA TYR A 357 -5.73 10.14 -14.12
C TYR A 357 -6.33 8.87 -13.50
N GLU A 358 -6.91 8.02 -14.35
CA GLU A 358 -7.33 6.67 -13.98
C GLU A 358 -6.21 5.69 -14.36
N THR A 359 -5.59 5.06 -13.37
CA THR A 359 -4.44 4.15 -13.57
C THR A 359 -4.81 2.71 -13.23
N PRO A 360 -3.99 1.70 -13.60
CA PRO A 360 -4.17 0.37 -13.05
C PRO A 360 -3.88 0.34 -11.54
N THR A 361 -4.28 -0.74 -10.88
CA THR A 361 -3.95 -0.96 -9.46
C THR A 361 -2.45 -1.17 -9.27
N GLY A 362 -1.87 -0.47 -8.29
CA GLY A 362 -0.45 -0.51 -7.97
C GLY A 362 0.20 0.86 -8.00
N TRP A 363 0.84 1.24 -6.90
CA TRP A 363 1.32 2.62 -6.67
C TRP A 363 2.40 3.10 -7.64
N ARG A 364 3.11 2.18 -8.31
CA ARG A 364 4.13 2.50 -9.32
C ARG A 364 3.62 3.41 -10.46
N TYR A 365 2.37 3.26 -10.88
CA TYR A 365 1.79 4.10 -11.93
C TYR A 365 1.59 5.55 -11.48
N PHE A 366 1.26 5.77 -10.21
CA PHE A 366 1.21 7.12 -9.66
C PHE A 366 2.60 7.75 -9.54
N GLY A 367 3.62 6.94 -9.27
CA GLY A 367 5.01 7.40 -9.21
C GLY A 367 5.44 8.17 -10.46
N ASN A 368 5.16 7.62 -11.64
CA ASN A 368 5.44 8.26 -12.94
C ASN A 368 4.71 9.62 -13.07
N LEU A 369 3.43 9.67 -12.72
CA LEU A 369 2.64 10.90 -12.76
C LEU A 369 3.15 11.96 -11.77
N MET A 370 3.62 11.56 -10.59
CA MET A 370 4.22 12.46 -9.61
C MET A 370 5.57 13.00 -10.08
N ASP A 371 6.41 12.15 -10.68
CA ASP A 371 7.74 12.52 -11.17
C ASP A 371 7.69 13.54 -12.31
N THR A 372 6.64 13.49 -13.14
CA THR A 372 6.40 14.46 -14.22
C THR A 372 5.54 15.65 -13.82
N GLY A 373 5.20 15.79 -12.53
CA GLY A 373 4.40 16.90 -12.02
C GLY A 373 2.96 16.92 -12.56
N ARG A 374 2.39 15.75 -12.90
CA ARG A 374 1.00 15.60 -13.35
C ARG A 374 0.03 15.30 -12.21
N CYS A 375 0.52 14.70 -11.12
CA CYS A 375 -0.29 14.29 -9.97
C CYS A 375 0.31 14.80 -8.66
N SER A 376 -0.54 15.33 -7.78
CA SER A 376 -0.19 15.77 -6.43
C SER A 376 -0.86 14.96 -5.33
N LEU A 377 -2.03 14.37 -5.59
CA LEU A 377 -2.76 13.52 -4.64
C LEU A 377 -3.33 12.32 -5.38
N CYS A 378 -3.15 11.13 -4.83
CA CYS A 378 -3.75 9.92 -5.37
C CYS A 378 -4.20 8.95 -4.29
N GLY A 379 -5.04 7.99 -4.68
CA GLY A 379 -5.56 6.98 -3.75
C GLY A 379 -6.06 5.72 -4.45
N GLU A 380 -6.20 4.67 -3.64
CA GLU A 380 -6.74 3.38 -4.02
C GLU A 380 -7.81 2.96 -3.01
N GLU A 381 -8.83 2.25 -3.49
CA GLU A 381 -9.92 1.68 -2.66
C GLU A 381 -9.41 0.67 -1.62
N SER A 382 -8.18 0.20 -1.79
CA SER A 382 -7.49 -0.72 -0.89
C SER A 382 -6.85 -0.03 0.32
N PHE A 383 -7.56 0.96 0.89
CA PHE A 383 -7.13 1.70 2.09
C PHE A 383 -5.82 2.49 1.90
N GLY A 384 -5.56 2.97 0.68
CA GLY A 384 -4.30 3.61 0.31
C GLY A 384 -4.49 5.05 -0.17
N THR A 385 -3.72 5.99 0.36
CA THR A 385 -3.72 7.39 -0.10
C THR A 385 -2.34 7.99 0.13
N GLY A 386 -1.96 8.96 -0.69
CA GLY A 386 -0.67 9.63 -0.59
C GLY A 386 -0.56 10.79 -1.56
N SER A 387 0.54 11.52 -1.47
CA SER A 387 0.85 12.69 -2.30
C SER A 387 2.27 12.62 -2.83
N ASP A 388 2.68 13.62 -3.61
CA ASP A 388 4.02 13.71 -4.21
C ASP A 388 5.17 13.98 -3.22
N HIS A 389 4.89 14.04 -1.91
CA HIS A 389 5.89 14.11 -0.84
C HIS A 389 6.84 12.90 -0.82
N ILE A 390 6.31 11.71 -1.11
CA ILE A 390 7.05 10.46 -1.29
C ILE A 390 6.57 9.74 -2.56
N ARG A 391 6.93 8.46 -2.74
CA ARG A 391 6.48 7.63 -3.88
C ARG A 391 5.86 6.31 -3.43
N GLU A 392 5.27 6.32 -2.24
CA GLU A 392 4.49 5.22 -1.67
C GLU A 392 3.17 5.77 -1.12
N LYS A 393 2.23 4.86 -0.80
CA LYS A 393 1.10 5.21 0.05
C LYS A 393 1.61 5.58 1.43
N ASP A 394 0.85 6.41 2.15
CA ASP A 394 1.23 6.81 3.49
C ASP A 394 0.01 6.90 4.40
N GLY A 395 -0.09 5.92 5.31
CA GLY A 395 -1.17 5.85 6.26
C GLY A 395 -1.14 6.98 7.29
N LEU A 396 0.02 7.26 7.91
CA LEU A 396 0.08 8.29 8.96
C LEU A 396 -0.08 9.69 8.38
N TRP A 397 0.47 9.94 7.18
CA TRP A 397 0.17 11.15 6.43
C TRP A 397 -1.33 11.31 6.20
N SER A 398 -2.03 10.22 5.87
CA SER A 398 -3.48 10.23 5.67
C SER A 398 -4.25 10.55 6.97
N VAL A 399 -3.78 10.05 8.12
CA VAL A 399 -4.32 10.42 9.44
C VAL A 399 -4.08 11.91 9.73
N LEU A 400 -2.87 12.42 9.49
CA LEU A 400 -2.54 13.83 9.70
C LEU A 400 -3.32 14.76 8.75
N MET A 401 -3.62 14.31 7.53
CA MET A 401 -4.55 14.98 6.61
C MET A 401 -5.93 15.14 7.24
N TRP A 402 -6.52 14.06 7.73
CA TRP A 402 -7.82 14.08 8.40
C TRP A 402 -7.84 14.99 9.62
N LEU A 403 -6.84 14.87 10.50
CA LEU A 403 -6.73 15.72 11.69
C LEU A 403 -6.57 17.20 11.32
N SER A 404 -5.82 17.52 10.26
CA SER A 404 -5.68 18.89 9.76
C SER A 404 -7.00 19.44 9.22
N ILE A 405 -7.75 18.63 8.47
CA ILE A 405 -9.08 19.00 7.95
C ILE A 405 -10.04 19.24 9.11
N MET A 406 -10.09 18.34 10.10
CA MET A 406 -10.92 18.51 11.31
C MET A 406 -10.52 19.75 12.10
N ALA A 407 -9.21 20.01 12.26
CA ALA A 407 -8.71 21.19 12.95
C ALA A 407 -9.12 22.50 12.26
N ALA A 408 -9.14 22.53 10.92
CA ALA A 408 -9.54 23.68 10.13
C ALA A 408 -11.07 23.86 10.05
N ARG A 409 -11.81 22.75 9.93
CA ARG A 409 -13.27 22.74 9.72
C ARG A 409 -14.05 22.83 11.03
N LYS A 410 -13.47 22.41 12.16
CA LYS A 410 -14.14 22.30 13.46
C LYS A 410 -15.42 21.46 13.41
N GLN A 411 -15.33 20.33 12.71
CA GLN A 411 -16.44 19.41 12.45
C GLN A 411 -16.03 17.97 12.77
N SER A 412 -17.01 17.12 13.10
CA SER A 412 -16.78 15.68 13.23
C SER A 412 -16.53 15.03 11.87
N VAL A 413 -15.95 13.82 11.89
CA VAL A 413 -15.70 13.04 10.66
C VAL A 413 -16.98 12.83 9.86
N GLU A 414 -18.06 12.43 10.52
CA GLU A 414 -19.35 12.18 9.87
C GLU A 414 -19.95 13.45 9.25
N GLN A 415 -19.86 14.59 9.94
CA GLN A 415 -20.31 15.89 9.40
C GLN A 415 -19.57 16.24 8.12
N ILE A 416 -18.23 16.12 8.11
CA ILE A 416 -17.41 16.41 6.94
C ILE A 416 -17.81 15.51 5.75
N VAL A 417 -18.02 14.22 6.02
CA VAL A 417 -18.40 13.23 5.00
C VAL A 417 -19.80 13.51 4.45
N LYS A 418 -20.79 13.75 5.32
CA LYS A 418 -22.16 14.07 4.89
C LYS A 418 -22.25 15.37 4.12
N GLU A 419 -21.50 16.40 4.50
CA GLU A 419 -21.40 17.65 3.73
C GLU A 419 -20.73 17.44 2.38
N HIS A 420 -19.72 16.56 2.30
CA HIS A 420 -19.11 16.17 1.04
C HIS A 420 -20.12 15.50 0.11
N TRP A 421 -20.87 14.51 0.62
CA TRP A 421 -21.91 13.85 -0.14
C TRP A 421 -23.01 14.82 -0.58
N ALA A 422 -23.48 15.72 0.29
CA ALA A 422 -24.47 16.72 -0.09
C ALA A 422 -23.98 17.63 -1.24
N LYS A 423 -22.69 17.94 -1.28
CA LYS A 423 -22.09 18.81 -2.30
C LYS A 423 -21.80 18.11 -3.62
N PHE A 424 -21.27 16.88 -3.57
CA PHE A 424 -20.75 16.17 -4.76
C PHE A 424 -21.61 14.95 -5.17
N GLY A 425 -22.62 14.60 -4.37
CA GLY A 425 -23.33 13.33 -4.38
C GLY A 425 -22.53 12.21 -3.71
N ARG A 426 -23.20 11.10 -3.37
CA ARG A 426 -22.58 9.92 -2.75
C ARG A 426 -22.31 8.86 -3.81
N ASN A 427 -21.10 8.31 -3.84
CA ASN A 427 -20.81 7.12 -4.64
C ASN A 427 -20.81 5.92 -3.67
N TYR A 428 -21.92 5.20 -3.61
CA TYR A 428 -21.98 3.94 -2.89
C TYR A 428 -20.98 2.99 -3.49
N PHE A 429 -20.15 2.36 -2.65
CA PHE A 429 -19.07 1.50 -3.10
C PHE A 429 -18.90 0.30 -2.17
N CYS A 430 -18.69 -0.88 -2.74
CA CYS A 430 -18.21 -2.05 -2.01
C CYS A 430 -17.32 -2.93 -2.89
N ARG A 431 -16.52 -3.77 -2.24
CA ARG A 431 -15.68 -4.78 -2.87
C ARG A 431 -15.91 -6.15 -2.23
N PHE A 432 -16.05 -7.17 -3.08
CA PHE A 432 -16.16 -8.57 -2.71
C PHE A 432 -14.88 -9.29 -3.14
N ASP A 433 -14.21 -9.94 -2.18
CA ASP A 433 -13.00 -10.71 -2.46
C ASP A 433 -13.27 -12.22 -2.36
N TYR A 434 -12.95 -12.94 -3.42
CA TYR A 434 -12.97 -14.40 -3.48
C TYR A 434 -11.52 -14.89 -3.47
N GLU A 435 -11.06 -15.29 -2.30
CA GLU A 435 -9.65 -15.60 -2.01
C GLU A 435 -9.37 -17.10 -2.05
N GLY A 436 -8.16 -17.48 -2.45
CA GLY A 436 -7.74 -18.88 -2.48
C GLY A 436 -8.54 -19.72 -3.46
N LEU A 437 -8.83 -19.16 -4.62
CA LEU A 437 -9.45 -19.87 -5.74
C LEU A 437 -8.42 -20.73 -6.47
N GLU A 438 -8.89 -21.81 -7.08
CA GLU A 438 -8.08 -22.57 -8.02
C GLU A 438 -7.73 -21.68 -9.24
N PRO A 439 -6.44 -21.50 -9.58
CA PRO A 439 -6.03 -20.53 -10.60
C PRO A 439 -6.67 -20.73 -11.97
N ARG A 440 -6.89 -21.98 -12.40
CA ARG A 440 -7.50 -22.29 -13.70
C ARG A 440 -8.98 -21.92 -13.72
N ALA A 441 -9.72 -22.13 -12.64
CA ALA A 441 -11.10 -21.69 -12.48
C ALA A 441 -11.21 -20.16 -12.53
N ALA A 442 -10.35 -19.45 -11.82
CA ALA A 442 -10.29 -17.98 -11.85
C ALA A 442 -9.94 -17.45 -13.25
N PHE A 443 -8.98 -18.08 -13.94
CA PHE A 443 -8.62 -17.72 -15.32
C PHE A 443 -9.80 -17.86 -16.28
N TYR A 444 -10.48 -19.01 -16.29
CA TYR A 444 -11.62 -19.21 -17.19
C TYR A 444 -12.82 -18.36 -16.84
N LEU A 445 -13.04 -18.04 -15.56
CA LEU A 445 -14.05 -17.06 -15.14
C LEU A 445 -13.81 -15.72 -15.82
N MET A 446 -12.59 -15.17 -15.70
CA MET A 446 -12.24 -13.87 -16.27
C MET A 446 -12.31 -13.90 -17.80
N ARG A 447 -11.76 -14.93 -18.43
CA ARG A 447 -11.76 -15.09 -19.90
C ARG A 447 -13.19 -15.15 -20.45
N ASP A 448 -14.06 -15.94 -19.84
CA ASP A 448 -15.42 -16.13 -20.35
C ASP A 448 -16.25 -14.85 -20.14
N LEU A 449 -16.06 -14.17 -19.01
CA LEU A 449 -16.70 -12.87 -18.76
C LEU A 449 -16.24 -11.82 -19.78
N GLU A 450 -14.94 -11.75 -20.08
CA GLU A 450 -14.40 -10.87 -21.12
C GLU A 450 -15.01 -11.19 -22.50
N SER A 451 -15.18 -12.47 -22.83
CA SER A 451 -15.83 -12.89 -24.08
C SER A 451 -17.29 -12.43 -24.16
N VAL A 452 -18.05 -12.48 -23.06
CA VAL A 452 -19.44 -11.97 -23.00
C VAL A 452 -19.46 -10.45 -23.19
N MET A 453 -18.55 -9.74 -22.50
CA MET A 453 -18.47 -8.28 -22.54
C MET A 453 -18.02 -7.73 -23.89
N SER A 454 -17.24 -8.52 -24.64
CA SER A 454 -16.70 -8.14 -25.95
C SER A 454 -17.69 -8.33 -27.11
N ASP A 455 -18.86 -8.93 -26.84
CA ASP A 455 -19.92 -9.04 -27.84
C ASP A 455 -20.44 -7.65 -28.24
N LYS A 456 -20.61 -7.40 -29.54
CA LYS A 456 -21.04 -6.09 -30.07
C LYS A 456 -22.43 -5.68 -29.57
N ALA A 457 -23.29 -6.64 -29.25
CA ALA A 457 -24.61 -6.39 -28.71
C ALA A 457 -24.58 -6.13 -27.19
N PHE A 458 -23.44 -6.34 -26.50
CA PHE A 458 -23.35 -6.19 -25.05
C PHE A 458 -23.65 -4.76 -24.58
N THR A 459 -23.19 -3.74 -25.31
CA THR A 459 -23.48 -2.33 -25.01
C THR A 459 -24.95 -1.94 -25.24
N SER A 460 -25.76 -2.80 -25.84
CA SER A 460 -27.21 -2.61 -25.97
C SER A 460 -28.01 -3.39 -24.91
N GLN A 461 -27.33 -4.15 -24.04
CA GLN A 461 -27.98 -4.95 -23.00
C GLN A 461 -28.51 -4.09 -21.86
N LYS A 462 -29.59 -4.60 -21.25
CA LYS A 462 -30.16 -4.08 -20.01
C LYS A 462 -30.34 -5.20 -19.01
N PHE A 463 -29.99 -4.93 -17.77
CA PHE A 463 -30.15 -5.88 -16.67
C PHE A 463 -31.21 -5.36 -15.71
N ALA A 464 -32.24 -6.17 -15.45
CA ALA A 464 -33.28 -5.85 -14.48
C ALA A 464 -33.12 -6.73 -13.23
N VAL A 465 -33.13 -6.11 -12.06
CA VAL A 465 -33.16 -6.79 -10.76
C VAL A 465 -34.16 -6.07 -9.86
N GLY A 466 -35.30 -6.72 -9.60
CA GLY A 466 -36.44 -6.04 -8.99
C GLY A 466 -36.88 -4.85 -9.87
N ASP A 467 -37.05 -3.69 -9.24
CA ASP A 467 -37.46 -2.45 -9.92
C ASP A 467 -36.29 -1.66 -10.54
N HIS A 468 -35.05 -2.14 -10.35
CA HIS A 468 -33.85 -1.47 -10.88
C HIS A 468 -33.51 -1.99 -12.28
N VAL A 469 -33.26 -1.06 -13.22
CA VAL A 469 -32.83 -1.36 -14.59
C VAL A 469 -31.50 -0.67 -14.88
N TYR A 470 -30.48 -1.47 -15.18
CA TYR A 470 -29.13 -1.01 -15.51
C TYR A 470 -28.89 -1.20 -17.00
N SER A 471 -28.72 -0.10 -17.74
CA SER A 471 -28.41 -0.12 -19.17
C SER A 471 -26.90 0.02 -19.36
N VAL A 472 -26.27 -0.90 -20.09
CA VAL A 472 -24.83 -0.86 -20.34
C VAL A 472 -24.52 0.35 -21.22
N GLU A 473 -23.56 1.17 -20.81
CA GLU A 473 -23.02 2.29 -21.61
C GLU A 473 -21.72 1.86 -22.30
N ARG A 474 -20.81 1.24 -21.53
CA ARG A 474 -19.52 0.78 -22.03
C ARG A 474 -19.08 -0.47 -21.28
N ALA A 475 -18.44 -1.38 -21.99
CA ALA A 475 -17.72 -2.51 -21.41
C ALA A 475 -16.35 -2.64 -22.05
N ASP A 476 -15.31 -2.85 -21.26
CA ASP A 476 -13.94 -3.04 -21.75
C ASP A 476 -13.10 -3.89 -20.80
N ASN A 477 -11.95 -4.35 -21.29
CA ASN A 477 -10.85 -4.81 -20.47
C ASN A 477 -9.83 -3.68 -20.37
N PHE A 478 -9.65 -3.14 -19.16
CA PHE A 478 -8.90 -1.91 -18.96
C PHE A 478 -7.45 -2.03 -19.46
N GLU A 479 -7.09 -1.12 -20.35
CA GLU A 479 -5.74 -0.88 -20.84
C GLU A 479 -5.31 0.52 -20.44
N TYR A 480 -4.08 0.65 -19.97
CA TYR A 480 -3.47 1.92 -19.62
C TYR A 480 -2.17 2.10 -20.40
N ILE A 481 -2.06 3.24 -21.09
CA ILE A 481 -0.83 3.70 -21.72
C ILE A 481 -0.27 4.79 -20.82
N ASP A 482 0.89 4.53 -20.21
CA ASP A 482 1.50 5.48 -19.31
C ASP A 482 1.92 6.75 -20.07
N PRO A 483 1.45 7.96 -19.67
CA PRO A 483 1.71 9.20 -20.38
C PRO A 483 3.14 9.73 -20.17
N VAL A 484 3.98 9.03 -19.42
CA VAL A 484 5.37 9.40 -19.14
C VAL A 484 6.34 8.56 -19.96
N ASP A 485 6.23 7.24 -19.86
CA ASP A 485 7.19 6.32 -20.49
C ASP A 485 6.61 5.52 -21.67
N GLY A 486 5.31 5.64 -21.94
CA GLY A 486 4.62 4.96 -23.04
C GLY A 486 4.39 3.46 -22.80
N ASN A 487 4.73 2.94 -21.62
CA ASN A 487 4.49 1.53 -21.29
C ASN A 487 3.00 1.23 -21.29
N VAL A 488 2.64 0.07 -21.85
CA VAL A 488 1.24 -0.34 -21.98
C VAL A 488 0.92 -1.50 -21.04
N ALA A 489 0.05 -1.23 -20.07
CA ALA A 489 -0.48 -2.22 -19.14
C ALA A 489 -1.86 -2.70 -19.61
N ARG A 490 -1.92 -3.93 -20.12
CA ARG A 490 -3.14 -4.60 -20.60
C ARG A 490 -3.74 -5.51 -19.54
N ASN A 491 -5.00 -5.91 -19.72
CA ASN A 491 -5.66 -6.89 -18.86
C ASN A 491 -5.73 -6.46 -17.38
N GLN A 492 -5.93 -5.16 -17.13
CA GLN A 492 -5.85 -4.60 -15.78
C GLN A 492 -7.18 -4.70 -15.01
N GLY A 493 -8.25 -5.14 -15.67
CA GLY A 493 -9.53 -5.46 -15.06
C GLY A 493 -10.69 -5.23 -16.01
N LEU A 494 -11.69 -6.09 -15.94
CA LEU A 494 -12.89 -6.00 -16.77
C LEU A 494 -13.85 -4.98 -16.15
N ARG A 495 -14.39 -4.05 -16.94
CA ARG A 495 -15.27 -2.98 -16.47
C ARG A 495 -16.56 -2.97 -17.24
N ILE A 496 -17.67 -2.82 -16.53
CA ILE A 496 -18.99 -2.53 -17.08
C ILE A 496 -19.43 -1.20 -16.47
N VAL A 497 -19.65 -0.20 -17.32
CA VAL A 497 -20.15 1.13 -16.96
C VAL A 497 -21.59 1.22 -17.43
N PHE A 498 -22.49 1.64 -16.55
CA PHE A 498 -23.91 1.82 -16.83
C PHE A 498 -24.26 3.30 -16.99
N THR A 499 -25.33 3.57 -17.74
CA THR A 499 -25.76 4.94 -18.10
C THR A 499 -26.18 5.82 -16.92
N ASP A 500 -26.46 5.22 -15.76
CA ASP A 500 -26.83 5.90 -14.52
C ASP A 500 -25.61 6.26 -13.64
N ALA A 501 -24.39 6.17 -14.20
CA ALA A 501 -23.12 6.30 -13.49
C ALA A 501 -22.85 5.21 -12.44
N SER A 502 -23.52 4.06 -12.54
CA SER A 502 -23.14 2.85 -11.82
C SER A 502 -22.03 2.09 -12.55
N ARG A 503 -21.22 1.30 -11.83
CA ARG A 503 -20.10 0.52 -12.40
C ARG A 503 -19.96 -0.84 -11.72
N LEU A 504 -19.56 -1.84 -12.51
CA LEU A 504 -19.03 -3.10 -12.03
C LEU A 504 -17.60 -3.29 -12.55
N VAL A 505 -16.69 -3.72 -11.68
CA VAL A 505 -15.31 -4.05 -12.06
C VAL A 505 -14.97 -5.45 -11.56
N PHE A 506 -14.28 -6.23 -12.39
CA PHE A 506 -13.78 -7.56 -12.04
C PHE A 506 -12.27 -7.58 -12.25
N ARG A 507 -11.54 -7.96 -11.21
CA ARG A 507 -10.08 -8.02 -11.26
C ARG A 507 -9.58 -9.33 -10.68
N MET A 508 -8.66 -9.97 -11.39
CA MET A 508 -7.92 -11.10 -10.86
C MET A 508 -6.58 -10.60 -10.33
N SER A 509 -6.19 -11.08 -9.15
CA SER A 509 -4.87 -10.84 -8.56
C SER A 509 -4.10 -12.16 -8.45
N GLY A 510 -2.85 -12.12 -8.86
CA GLY A 510 -1.98 -13.29 -9.01
C GLY A 510 -1.48 -13.84 -7.69
N SER A 511 -1.59 -15.17 -7.56
CA SER A 511 -1.20 -15.97 -6.41
C SER A 511 0.26 -16.43 -6.50
N GLY A 512 1.20 -15.48 -6.50
CA GLY A 512 2.61 -15.85 -6.43
C GLY A 512 2.90 -16.76 -5.22
N GLY A 513 2.18 -16.57 -4.10
CA GLY A 513 2.45 -17.18 -2.80
C GLY A 513 2.13 -18.66 -2.60
N GLY A 514 1.63 -19.40 -3.60
CA GLY A 514 1.08 -20.76 -3.39
C GLY A 514 -0.29 -20.79 -2.71
N THR A 515 -0.94 -19.64 -2.53
CA THR A 515 -2.21 -19.47 -1.79
C THR A 515 -3.47 -19.44 -2.67
N GLY A 516 -3.39 -19.79 -3.96
CA GLY A 516 -4.52 -19.74 -4.90
C GLY A 516 -4.89 -18.33 -5.37
N ALA A 517 -5.51 -18.21 -6.54
CA ALA A 517 -5.88 -16.94 -7.17
C ALA A 517 -6.92 -16.18 -6.36
N THR A 518 -6.97 -14.85 -6.50
CA THR A 518 -8.03 -14.04 -5.88
C THR A 518 -8.76 -13.22 -6.94
N VAL A 519 -10.09 -13.39 -7.01
CA VAL A 519 -10.97 -12.58 -7.87
C VAL A 519 -11.68 -11.55 -7.00
N ARG A 520 -11.61 -10.29 -7.40
CA ARG A 520 -12.22 -9.15 -6.73
C ARG A 520 -13.31 -8.57 -7.61
N ILE A 521 -14.49 -8.37 -7.03
CA ILE A 521 -15.65 -7.74 -7.69
C ILE A 521 -15.93 -6.43 -6.98
N TYR A 522 -15.97 -5.34 -7.73
CA TYR A 522 -16.24 -4.01 -7.20
C TYR A 522 -17.58 -3.52 -7.77
N ALA A 523 -18.42 -2.95 -6.90
CA ALA A 523 -19.68 -2.35 -7.30
C ALA A 523 -19.72 -0.90 -6.85
N GLU A 524 -20.10 -0.01 -7.77
CA GLU A 524 -20.29 1.41 -7.52
C GLU A 524 -21.64 1.86 -8.03
N SER A 525 -22.34 2.69 -7.25
CA SER A 525 -23.57 3.36 -7.69
C SER A 525 -23.60 4.81 -7.21
N PHE A 526 -23.86 5.75 -8.11
CA PHE A 526 -23.94 7.16 -7.78
C PHE A 526 -25.36 7.57 -7.37
N GLU A 527 -25.47 8.27 -6.24
CA GLU A 527 -26.71 8.85 -5.77
C GLU A 527 -26.55 10.37 -5.61
N ARG A 528 -27.35 11.11 -6.38
CA ARG A 528 -27.34 12.57 -6.36
C ARG A 528 -28.21 13.12 -5.23
N ASP A 529 -29.31 12.44 -4.92
CA ASP A 529 -30.32 12.93 -3.97
C ASP A 529 -29.82 12.82 -2.51
N PRO A 530 -29.62 13.94 -1.81
CA PRO A 530 -29.17 13.94 -0.42
C PRO A 530 -30.06 13.15 0.54
N GLU A 531 -31.37 13.07 0.28
CA GLU A 531 -32.30 12.30 1.11
C GLU A 531 -32.01 10.80 1.07
N ARG A 532 -31.37 10.34 0.00
CA ARG A 532 -31.03 8.94 -0.24
C ARG A 532 -29.61 8.60 0.18
N HIS A 533 -28.84 9.53 0.73
CA HIS A 533 -27.44 9.33 1.12
C HIS A 533 -27.26 8.51 2.39
N ASN A 534 -28.28 8.31 3.22
CA ASN A 534 -28.15 7.55 4.48
C ASN A 534 -28.59 6.07 4.37
N ARG A 535 -28.79 5.57 3.14
CA ARG A 535 -29.17 4.16 2.94
C ARG A 535 -27.99 3.24 3.24
N GLU A 536 -28.31 2.01 3.61
CA GLU A 536 -27.33 0.96 3.84
C GLU A 536 -26.71 0.54 2.49
N THR A 537 -25.38 0.46 2.45
CA THR A 537 -24.63 0.28 1.20
C THR A 537 -24.94 -1.05 0.51
N GLN A 538 -25.09 -2.15 1.26
CA GLN A 538 -25.39 -3.46 0.68
C GLN A 538 -26.80 -3.50 0.08
N VAL A 539 -27.78 -2.79 0.67
CA VAL A 539 -29.12 -2.64 0.09
C VAL A 539 -29.07 -1.86 -1.24
N VAL A 540 -28.31 -0.76 -1.31
CA VAL A 540 -28.20 0.04 -2.55
C VAL A 540 -27.48 -0.75 -3.65
N LEU A 541 -26.40 -1.45 -3.31
CA LEU A 541 -25.57 -2.16 -4.28
C LEU A 541 -26.04 -3.59 -4.57
N GLY A 542 -26.96 -4.14 -3.78
CA GLY A 542 -27.48 -5.51 -3.94
C GLY A 542 -27.90 -5.86 -5.37
N PRO A 543 -28.67 -5.00 -6.08
CA PRO A 543 -29.00 -5.23 -7.48
C PRO A 543 -27.80 -5.34 -8.43
N LEU A 544 -26.80 -4.46 -8.29
CA LEU A 544 -25.55 -4.50 -9.08
C LEU A 544 -24.75 -5.76 -8.76
N ILE A 545 -24.64 -6.12 -7.47
CA ILE A 545 -23.96 -7.33 -7.02
C ILE A 545 -24.65 -8.57 -7.62
N ALA A 546 -25.98 -8.63 -7.62
CA ALA A 546 -26.71 -9.74 -8.22
C ALA A 546 -26.42 -9.89 -9.72
N ILE A 547 -26.34 -8.77 -10.45
CA ILE A 547 -25.91 -8.77 -11.86
C ILE A 547 -24.50 -9.31 -11.97
N ALA A 548 -23.57 -8.82 -11.15
CA ALA A 548 -22.17 -9.21 -11.18
C ALA A 548 -21.95 -10.70 -10.95
N LEU A 549 -22.63 -11.26 -9.94
CA LEU A 549 -22.56 -12.68 -9.61
C LEU A 549 -23.14 -13.55 -10.72
N LYS A 550 -24.26 -13.12 -11.33
CA LYS A 550 -24.93 -13.85 -12.40
C LYS A 550 -24.11 -13.84 -13.70
N ILE A 551 -23.59 -12.69 -14.12
CA ILE A 551 -22.84 -12.57 -15.38
C ILE A 551 -21.47 -13.24 -15.30
N SER A 552 -20.79 -13.16 -14.17
CA SER A 552 -19.48 -13.83 -13.98
C SER A 552 -19.64 -15.32 -13.72
N ASN A 553 -20.81 -15.74 -13.24
CA ASN A 553 -21.09 -17.07 -12.73
C ASN A 553 -20.04 -17.53 -11.68
N VAL A 554 -19.60 -16.61 -10.81
CA VAL A 554 -18.49 -16.86 -9.88
C VAL A 554 -18.79 -18.01 -8.92
N HIS A 555 -20.03 -18.15 -8.44
CA HIS A 555 -20.39 -19.19 -7.47
C HIS A 555 -20.29 -20.60 -8.07
N GLU A 556 -20.89 -20.84 -9.24
CA GLU A 556 -20.84 -22.16 -9.88
C GLU A 556 -19.42 -22.52 -10.33
N ARG A 557 -18.67 -21.55 -10.86
CA ARG A 557 -17.30 -21.76 -11.34
C ARG A 557 -16.29 -22.04 -10.24
N THR A 558 -16.53 -21.51 -9.03
CA THR A 558 -15.57 -21.61 -7.91
C THR A 558 -16.03 -22.52 -6.79
N GLY A 559 -17.29 -22.97 -6.81
CA GLY A 559 -17.93 -23.70 -5.71
C GLY A 559 -18.17 -22.86 -4.45
N ARG A 560 -17.92 -21.54 -4.50
CA ARG A 560 -18.11 -20.64 -3.36
C ARG A 560 -19.57 -20.19 -3.27
N ARG A 561 -20.10 -20.10 -2.04
CA ARG A 561 -21.46 -19.58 -1.77
C ARG A 561 -21.52 -18.06 -1.59
N GLY A 562 -20.37 -17.43 -1.37
CA GLY A 562 -20.22 -16.00 -1.08
C GLY A 562 -18.75 -15.60 -1.07
N PRO A 563 -18.45 -14.29 -0.98
CA PRO A 563 -17.09 -13.79 -0.86
C PRO A 563 -16.48 -14.20 0.49
N ASN A 564 -15.14 -14.25 0.55
CA ASN A 564 -14.40 -14.39 1.80
C ASN A 564 -14.45 -13.10 2.63
N VAL A 565 -14.35 -11.96 1.95
CA VAL A 565 -14.22 -10.62 2.56
C VAL A 565 -15.11 -9.65 1.79
N ILE A 566 -15.80 -8.77 2.54
CA ILE A 566 -16.56 -7.65 2.01
C ILE A 566 -16.00 -6.37 2.65
N THR A 567 -15.68 -5.36 1.83
CA THR A 567 -15.19 -4.05 2.28
C THR A 567 -15.95 -2.90 1.66
#